data_AF-A0A2V8ECF2-F1
#
_entry.id   AF-A0A2V8ECF2-F1
#
_cell.length_a   1.000
_cell.length_b   1.000
_cell.length_c   1.000
_cell.angle_alpha   90.00
_cell.angle_beta   90.00
_cell.angle_gamma   90.00
#
_symmetry.space_group_name_H-M   'P 1'
#
loop_
_entity.id
_entity.type
_entity.pdbx_description
1 polymer ?
#
loop_
_entity_poly.entity_id
_entity_poly.type
_entity_poly.pdbx_seq_one_letter_code
_entity_poly.pdbx_strand_id
1 'polypeptide(L)'
;MTVAAATTALGLVTVLSARTTLLAQTSPSGQTSLAAPGPRTSAAGRSRLFPPGSLGLLEAPDRNQWQKPDLIMDALKIAEGDVVAELGVAGGWFTARLARRVGPNGLVYAEDIQSIMLEATRRRLQREGLTNVRTVLGTPTDPKLPPGLDAVLIADAYREMDDPIR
;
A
#
# COMPACT_ATOMS: atom_id res chain seq x y z
N MET A 1 19.61 32.83 18.53
CA MET A 1 18.93 31.55 18.88
C MET A 1 19.25 30.56 17.77
N THR A 2 20.06 29.56 18.10
CA THR A 2 20.66 28.61 17.17
C THR A 2 19.68 27.50 16.85
N VAL A 3 19.51 27.21 15.55
CA VAL A 3 18.75 26.06 15.05
C VAL A 3 19.64 24.82 15.17
N ALA A 4 19.17 23.79 15.87
CA ALA A 4 19.79 22.47 15.86
C ALA A 4 18.94 21.55 14.98
N ALA A 5 19.50 21.15 13.84
CA ALA A 5 18.98 20.10 12.98
C ALA A 5 19.36 18.74 13.58
N ALA A 6 18.37 17.88 13.81
CA ALA A 6 18.58 16.47 14.08
C ALA A 6 18.11 15.67 12.85
N THR A 7 19.08 15.13 12.13
CA THR A 7 18.89 14.22 11.00
C THR A 7 18.66 12.81 11.54
N THR A 8 17.45 12.30 11.38
CA THR A 8 17.18 10.85 11.50
C THR A 8 16.47 10.41 10.23
N ALA A 9 17.09 9.48 9.51
CA ALA A 9 16.64 8.97 8.23
C ALA A 9 15.19 8.44 8.34
N LEU A 10 14.24 9.19 7.79
CA LEU A 10 12.86 8.78 7.67
C LEU A 10 12.74 7.91 6.41
N GLY A 11 12.38 6.64 6.57
CA GLY A 11 11.79 5.87 5.48
C GLY A 11 10.59 6.64 4.92
N LEU A 12 10.53 6.77 3.61
CA LEU A 12 9.49 7.51 2.90
C LEU A 12 8.15 6.78 3.08
N VAL A 13 7.34 7.21 4.05
CA VAL A 13 5.93 6.82 4.15
C VAL A 13 5.14 7.76 3.25
N THR A 14 4.84 7.32 2.02
CA THR A 14 3.92 8.05 1.14
C THR A 14 2.48 7.76 1.60
N VAL A 15 1.84 8.77 2.17
CA VAL A 15 0.43 8.73 2.60
C VAL A 15 -0.42 9.41 1.52
N LEU A 16 -1.21 8.66 0.76
CA LEU A 16 -2.19 9.22 -0.17
C LEU A 16 -3.58 9.17 0.47
N SER A 17 -4.11 10.33 0.88
CA SER A 17 -5.49 10.47 1.35
C SER A 17 -6.35 11.08 0.24
N ALA A 18 -7.37 10.35 -0.21
CA ALA A 18 -8.35 10.86 -1.16
C ALA A 18 -9.59 11.34 -0.38
N ARG A 19 -9.71 12.64 -0.13
CA ARG A 19 -11.00 13.26 0.21
C ARG A 19 -11.44 14.13 -0.96
N THR A 20 -12.39 13.63 -1.74
CA THR A 20 -12.94 14.36 -2.89
C THR A 20 -13.94 15.39 -2.41
N THR A 21 -13.54 16.66 -2.39
CA THR A 21 -14.49 17.78 -2.49
C THR A 21 -14.61 18.14 -3.96
N LEU A 22 -15.78 17.87 -4.55
CA LEU A 22 -16.07 18.18 -5.94
C LEU A 22 -16.19 19.70 -6.12
N LEU A 23 -15.20 20.31 -6.77
CA LEU A 23 -15.36 21.61 -7.43
C LEU A 23 -15.08 21.40 -8.92
N ALA A 24 -16.15 21.49 -9.70
CA ALA A 24 -16.08 21.48 -11.16
C ALA A 24 -15.33 22.73 -11.64
N GLN A 25 -14.32 22.54 -12.48
CA GLN A 25 -13.74 23.61 -13.30
C GLN A 25 -13.54 23.11 -14.73
N THR A 26 -14.04 23.90 -15.66
CA THR A 26 -14.05 23.68 -17.11
C THR A 26 -12.71 24.03 -17.74
N SER A 27 -12.20 23.15 -18.60
CA SER A 27 -10.97 23.35 -19.39
C SER A 27 -11.15 24.36 -20.53
N PRO A 28 -10.04 24.93 -21.03
CA PRO A 28 -9.86 25.01 -22.47
C PRO A 28 -8.52 24.42 -22.94
N SER A 29 -8.63 23.91 -24.17
CA SER A 29 -7.69 23.17 -25.00
C SER A 29 -6.36 23.88 -25.28
N GLY A 30 -5.28 23.10 -25.32
CA GLY A 30 -3.98 23.53 -25.86
C GLY A 30 -3.11 22.32 -26.17
N GLN A 31 -3.08 21.90 -27.43
CA GLN A 31 -2.30 20.79 -27.95
C GLN A 31 -0.83 21.20 -28.13
N THR A 32 0.12 20.35 -27.75
CA THR A 32 1.42 20.25 -28.43
C THR A 32 1.89 18.80 -28.37
N SER A 33 2.01 18.21 -29.56
CA SER A 33 2.50 16.87 -29.84
C SER A 33 4.00 16.76 -29.58
N LEU A 34 4.43 15.77 -28.80
CA LEU A 34 5.81 15.30 -28.76
C LEU A 34 5.80 13.79 -29.04
N ALA A 35 6.54 13.43 -30.09
CA ALA A 35 6.62 12.11 -30.70
C ALA A 35 7.01 11.00 -29.70
N ALA A 36 6.36 9.83 -29.85
CA ALA A 36 6.62 8.64 -29.05
C ALA A 36 8.01 8.04 -29.35
N PRO A 37 8.82 7.70 -28.34
CA PRO A 37 9.89 6.74 -28.53
C PRO A 37 9.29 5.33 -28.61
N GLY A 38 9.70 4.57 -29.63
CA GLY A 38 9.24 3.20 -29.89
C GLY A 38 9.46 2.22 -28.71
N PRO A 39 8.92 1.00 -28.81
CA PRO A 39 8.92 0.06 -27.69
C PRO A 39 10.37 -0.31 -27.33
N ARG A 40 10.86 0.25 -26.21
CA ARG A 40 12.05 -0.26 -25.54
C ARG A 40 11.67 -1.59 -24.92
N THR A 41 12.10 -2.67 -25.57
CA THR A 41 12.21 -3.99 -24.96
C THR A 41 13.11 -3.86 -23.74
N SER A 42 12.51 -3.70 -22.55
CA SER A 42 13.25 -3.82 -21.30
C SER A 42 13.55 -5.30 -21.10
N ALA A 43 14.78 -5.68 -21.45
CA ALA A 43 15.38 -6.95 -21.12
C ALA A 43 15.22 -7.30 -19.64
N ALA A 44 15.00 -8.59 -19.36
CA ALA A 44 14.90 -9.17 -18.04
C ALA A 44 16.05 -8.72 -17.11
N GLY A 45 15.71 -8.13 -15.96
CA GLY A 45 16.69 -7.70 -14.96
C GLY A 45 16.10 -7.73 -13.57
N ARG A 46 16.53 -8.71 -12.75
CA ARG A 46 16.33 -8.89 -11.29
C ARG A 46 14.93 -8.53 -10.76
N SER A 47 14.18 -9.52 -10.27
CA SER A 47 12.91 -9.28 -9.56
C SER A 47 13.12 -8.21 -8.48
N ARG A 48 12.52 -7.02 -8.67
CA ARG A 48 12.44 -5.97 -7.63
C ARG A 48 11.57 -6.40 -6.46
N LEU A 49 10.78 -7.45 -6.65
CA LEU A 49 9.85 -7.97 -5.66
C LEU A 49 10.61 -8.64 -4.50
N PHE A 50 10.11 -8.42 -3.29
CA PHE A 50 10.60 -9.08 -2.09
C PHE A 50 10.50 -10.61 -2.21
N PRO A 51 11.55 -11.37 -1.82
CA PRO A 51 11.55 -12.82 -1.91
C PRO A 51 10.63 -13.45 -0.85
N PRO A 52 9.63 -14.29 -1.22
CA PRO A 52 8.71 -14.88 -0.25
C PRO A 52 9.38 -15.73 0.84
N GLY A 53 10.52 -16.36 0.53
CA GLY A 53 11.31 -17.14 1.49
C GLY A 53 11.93 -16.31 2.63
N SER A 54 11.92 -14.98 2.52
CA SER A 54 12.51 -14.06 3.50
C SER A 54 11.47 -13.31 4.34
N LEU A 55 10.20 -13.74 4.35
CA LEU A 55 9.10 -13.08 5.08
C LEU A 55 9.41 -12.80 6.56
N GLY A 56 10.22 -13.64 7.21
CA GLY A 56 10.63 -13.42 8.60
C GLY A 56 11.37 -12.10 8.84
N LEU A 57 12.03 -11.53 7.82
CA LEU A 57 12.68 -10.22 7.91
C LEU A 57 11.69 -9.07 8.10
N LEU A 58 10.42 -9.27 7.73
CA LEU A 58 9.36 -8.27 7.87
C LEU A 58 8.67 -8.34 9.25
N GLU A 59 9.04 -9.29 10.11
CA GLU A 59 8.37 -9.55 11.39
C GLU A 59 9.26 -9.18 12.60
N ALA A 60 10.11 -8.16 12.45
CA ALA A 60 10.96 -7.69 13.54
C ALA A 60 10.13 -7.41 14.82
N PRO A 61 10.58 -7.85 16.00
CA PRO A 61 9.78 -7.77 17.24
C PRO A 61 9.48 -6.33 17.66
N ASP A 62 10.33 -5.39 17.29
CA ASP A 62 10.19 -3.97 17.55
C ASP A 62 9.47 -3.21 16.42
N ARG A 63 8.94 -3.89 15.40
CA ARG A 63 8.29 -3.26 14.22
C ARG A 63 7.21 -2.26 14.58
N ASN A 64 6.43 -2.52 15.63
CA ASN A 64 5.43 -1.56 16.13
C ASN A 64 6.07 -0.22 16.55
N GLN A 65 7.23 -0.24 17.18
CA GLN A 65 7.86 0.92 17.80
C GLN A 65 8.43 1.89 16.76
N TRP A 66 9.07 1.36 15.71
CA TRP A 66 9.65 2.18 14.66
C TRP A 66 8.68 2.48 13.51
N GLN A 67 7.81 1.53 13.12
CA GLN A 67 6.83 1.77 12.04
C GLN A 67 5.63 2.60 12.49
N LYS A 68 5.31 2.58 13.80
CA LYS A 68 4.22 3.37 14.41
C LYS A 68 2.88 3.24 13.65
N PRO A 69 2.34 2.02 13.49
CA PRO A 69 1.19 1.76 12.63
C PRO A 69 -0.05 2.57 13.03
N ASP A 70 -0.26 2.80 14.31
CA ASP A 70 -1.40 3.59 14.80
C ASP A 70 -1.33 5.03 14.30
N LEU A 71 -0.13 5.66 14.32
CA LEU A 71 0.05 7.01 13.78
C LEU A 71 -0.19 7.08 12.27
N ILE A 72 0.18 6.03 11.54
CA ILE A 72 -0.09 5.94 10.09
C ILE A 72 -1.60 5.83 9.85
N MET A 73 -2.29 4.95 10.59
CA MET A 73 -3.74 4.77 10.46
C MET A 73 -4.51 6.05 10.86
N ASP A 74 -4.05 6.76 11.89
CA ASP A 74 -4.63 8.05 12.31
C ASP A 74 -4.39 9.15 11.27
N ALA A 75 -3.20 9.20 10.67
CA ALA A 75 -2.90 10.15 9.58
C ALA A 75 -3.77 9.89 8.34
N LEU A 76 -4.06 8.62 8.04
CA LEU A 76 -5.00 8.20 7.00
C LEU A 76 -6.47 8.39 7.40
N LYS A 77 -6.75 8.72 8.67
CA LYS A 77 -8.08 8.86 9.25
C LYS A 77 -8.94 7.61 9.13
N ILE A 78 -8.31 6.43 9.16
CA ILE A 78 -9.00 5.15 9.10
C ILE A 78 -9.83 4.99 10.36
N ALA A 79 -11.11 4.68 10.22
CA ALA A 79 -12.08 4.56 11.30
C ALA A 79 -12.84 3.22 11.23
N GLU A 80 -13.62 2.95 12.27
CA GLU A 80 -14.54 1.81 12.28
C GLU A 80 -15.56 1.93 11.14
N GLY A 81 -15.78 0.84 10.40
CA GLY A 81 -16.69 0.79 9.26
C GLY A 81 -16.05 1.11 7.91
N ASP A 82 -14.82 1.64 7.89
CA ASP A 82 -14.16 2.01 6.64
C ASP A 82 -13.83 0.79 5.77
N VAL A 83 -13.85 1.02 4.46
CA VAL A 83 -13.38 0.09 3.43
C VAL A 83 -12.02 0.57 2.94
N VAL A 84 -10.96 -0.15 3.30
CA VAL A 84 -9.58 0.25 3.02
C VAL A 84 -8.85 -0.81 2.19
N ALA A 85 -7.76 -0.41 1.53
CA ALA A 85 -6.85 -1.35 0.88
C ALA A 85 -5.40 -1.20 1.37
N GLU A 86 -4.68 -2.30 1.34
CA GLU A 86 -3.22 -2.36 1.49
C GLU A 86 -2.64 -2.95 0.21
N LEU A 87 -1.73 -2.22 -0.45
CA LEU A 87 -0.96 -2.70 -1.61
C LEU A 87 0.40 -3.23 -1.14
N GLY A 88 0.77 -4.44 -1.56
CA GLY A 88 2.01 -5.10 -1.16
C GLY A 88 1.93 -5.69 0.25
N VAL A 89 0.92 -6.53 0.47
CA VAL A 89 0.56 -7.06 1.81
C VAL A 89 1.66 -7.90 2.49
N ALA A 90 2.54 -8.52 1.70
CA ALA A 90 3.56 -9.45 2.18
C ALA A 90 2.98 -10.52 3.15
N GLY A 91 3.45 -10.56 4.40
CA GLY A 91 3.02 -11.51 5.45
C GLY A 91 1.77 -11.06 6.25
N GLY A 92 1.14 -9.94 5.90
CA GLY A 92 -0.12 -9.50 6.50
C GLY A 92 0.00 -8.79 7.85
N TRP A 93 1.18 -8.29 8.20
CA TRP A 93 1.42 -7.60 9.49
C TRP A 93 0.60 -6.33 9.64
N PHE A 94 0.58 -5.50 8.60
CA PHE A 94 -0.19 -4.26 8.63
C PHE A 94 -1.68 -4.56 8.42
N THR A 95 -2.00 -5.51 7.54
CA THR A 95 -3.38 -5.97 7.28
C THR A 95 -4.11 -6.38 8.53
N ALA A 96 -3.45 -7.15 9.39
CA ALA A 96 -4.06 -7.61 10.63
C ALA A 96 -4.36 -6.44 11.60
N ARG A 97 -3.65 -5.32 11.48
CA ARG A 97 -3.91 -4.09 12.25
C ARG A 97 -5.02 -3.27 11.61
N LEU A 98 -5.00 -3.11 10.28
CA LEU A 98 -6.10 -2.49 9.53
C LEU A 98 -7.43 -3.19 9.82
N ALA A 99 -7.43 -4.53 9.77
CA ALA A 99 -8.61 -5.36 10.03
C ALA A 99 -9.20 -5.11 11.44
N ARG A 100 -8.34 -4.95 12.44
CA ARG A 100 -8.78 -4.56 13.79
C ARG A 100 -9.27 -3.12 13.84
N ARG A 101 -8.59 -2.19 13.16
CA ARG A 101 -8.88 -0.75 13.17
C ARG A 101 -10.23 -0.42 12.54
N VAL A 102 -10.56 -1.06 11.42
CA VAL A 102 -11.85 -0.86 10.73
C VAL A 102 -13.00 -1.61 11.41
N GLY A 103 -12.70 -2.53 12.33
CA GLY A 103 -13.69 -3.26 13.11
C GLY A 103 -14.53 -4.24 12.27
N PRO A 104 -15.50 -4.94 12.90
CA PRO A 104 -16.28 -6.00 12.25
C PRO A 104 -17.19 -5.51 11.12
N ASN A 105 -17.51 -4.21 11.11
CA ASN A 105 -18.35 -3.58 10.08
C ASN A 105 -17.54 -3.00 8.91
N GLY A 106 -16.22 -2.89 9.05
CA GLY A 106 -15.33 -2.45 7.98
C GLY A 106 -14.75 -3.61 7.18
N LEU A 107 -13.96 -3.27 6.16
CA LEU A 107 -13.38 -4.26 5.25
C LEU A 107 -11.98 -3.85 4.79
N VAL A 108 -11.05 -4.80 4.82
CA VAL A 108 -9.70 -4.60 4.26
C VAL A 108 -9.54 -5.41 2.98
N TYR A 109 -9.13 -4.75 1.89
CA TYR A 109 -8.60 -5.41 0.70
C TYR A 109 -7.08 -5.55 0.81
N ALA A 110 -6.61 -6.78 0.90
CA ALA A 110 -5.20 -7.13 1.00
C ALA A 110 -4.67 -7.52 -0.38
N GLU A 111 -4.00 -6.60 -1.06
CA GLU A 111 -3.54 -6.77 -2.43
C GLU A 111 -2.05 -7.09 -2.47
N ASP A 112 -1.69 -8.03 -3.35
CA ASP A 112 -0.31 -8.34 -3.70
C ASP A 112 -0.26 -9.02 -5.08
N ILE A 113 0.81 -8.80 -5.82
CA ILE A 113 1.07 -9.47 -7.10
C ILE A 113 1.57 -10.91 -6.89
N GLN A 114 2.14 -11.22 -5.72
CA GLN A 114 2.70 -12.54 -5.40
C GLN A 114 1.66 -13.38 -4.65
N SER A 115 1.12 -14.42 -5.30
CA SER A 115 0.14 -15.33 -4.69
C SER A 115 0.63 -15.99 -3.38
N ILE A 116 1.93 -16.27 -3.27
CA ILE A 116 2.56 -16.85 -2.08
C ILE A 116 2.45 -15.90 -0.87
N MET A 117 2.54 -14.58 -1.08
CA MET A 117 2.35 -13.58 -0.03
C MET A 117 0.90 -13.59 0.47
N LEU A 118 -0.06 -13.64 -0.47
CA LEU A 118 -1.48 -13.76 -0.13
C LEU A 118 -1.78 -15.03 0.68
N GLU A 119 -1.15 -16.16 0.37
CA GLU A 119 -1.29 -17.37 1.17
C GLU A 119 -0.74 -17.23 2.59
N ALA A 120 0.43 -16.60 2.75
CA ALA A 120 1.00 -16.31 4.06
C ALA A 120 0.08 -15.41 4.88
N THR A 121 -0.47 -14.38 4.25
CA THR A 121 -1.47 -13.48 4.84
C THR A 121 -2.73 -14.24 5.26
N ARG A 122 -3.32 -15.08 4.39
CA ARG A 122 -4.50 -15.89 4.76
C ARG A 122 -4.24 -16.78 5.97
N ARG A 123 -3.08 -17.43 6.04
CA ARG A 123 -2.69 -18.24 7.22
C ARG A 123 -2.61 -17.39 8.48
N ARG A 124 -2.12 -16.16 8.39
CA ARG A 124 -2.11 -15.22 9.53
C ARG A 124 -3.52 -14.84 9.96
N LEU A 125 -4.34 -14.39 9.02
CA LEU A 125 -5.71 -13.95 9.29
C LEU A 125 -6.54 -15.06 9.95
N GLN A 126 -6.40 -16.31 9.48
CA GLN A 126 -7.03 -17.47 10.09
C GLN A 126 -6.55 -17.70 11.52
N ARG A 127 -5.23 -17.67 11.79
CA ARG A 127 -4.68 -17.81 13.14
C ARG A 127 -5.13 -16.70 14.09
N GLU A 128 -5.32 -15.49 13.58
CA GLU A 128 -5.74 -14.33 14.36
C GLU A 128 -7.27 -14.15 14.42
N GLY A 129 -8.05 -15.02 13.78
CA GLY A 129 -9.52 -14.97 13.77
C GLY A 129 -10.11 -13.76 13.03
N LEU A 130 -9.37 -13.17 12.10
CA LEU A 130 -9.78 -11.98 11.35
C LEU A 130 -10.52 -12.38 10.07
N THR A 131 -11.80 -12.05 9.99
CA THR A 131 -12.70 -12.46 8.89
C THR A 131 -13.07 -11.32 7.94
N ASN A 132 -12.77 -10.07 8.32
CA ASN A 132 -13.09 -8.86 7.58
C ASN A 132 -11.97 -8.43 6.62
N VAL A 133 -11.33 -9.41 5.97
CA VAL A 133 -10.25 -9.17 5.01
C VAL A 133 -10.48 -9.98 3.73
N ARG A 134 -10.35 -9.33 2.57
CA ARG A 134 -10.40 -9.94 1.24
C ARG A 134 -9.05 -9.81 0.57
N THR A 135 -8.40 -10.94 0.28
CA THR A 135 -7.17 -10.95 -0.51
C THR A 135 -7.46 -10.72 -1.99
N VAL A 136 -6.65 -9.91 -2.66
CA VAL A 136 -6.77 -9.60 -4.10
C VAL A 136 -5.43 -9.89 -4.77
N LEU A 137 -5.45 -10.63 -5.88
CA LEU A 137 -4.27 -10.89 -6.70
C LEU A 137 -4.24 -9.92 -7.88
N GLY A 138 -3.44 -8.87 -7.76
CA GLY A 138 -3.25 -7.88 -8.80
C GLY A 138 -2.30 -8.35 -9.91
N THR A 139 -1.89 -7.37 -10.72
CA THR A 139 -0.90 -7.48 -11.80
C THR A 139 0.00 -6.24 -11.73
N PRO A 140 1.13 -6.19 -12.46
CA PRO A 140 2.03 -5.03 -12.39
C PRO A 140 1.36 -3.68 -12.72
N THR A 141 0.26 -3.69 -13.48
CA THR A 141 -0.42 -2.49 -13.98
C THR A 141 -1.87 -2.36 -13.53
N ASP A 142 -2.38 -3.31 -12.75
CA ASP A 142 -3.78 -3.31 -12.30
C ASP A 142 -3.88 -4.03 -10.94
N PRO A 143 -4.16 -3.31 -9.84
CA PRO A 143 -4.31 -3.89 -8.51
C PRO A 143 -5.63 -4.66 -8.35
N LYS A 144 -6.57 -4.54 -9.29
CA LYS A 144 -7.91 -5.15 -9.26
C LYS A 144 -8.72 -4.82 -7.99
N LEU A 145 -8.43 -3.66 -7.41
CA LEU A 145 -9.18 -3.14 -6.29
C LEU A 145 -10.50 -2.53 -6.78
N PRO A 146 -11.60 -2.69 -6.03
CA PRO A 146 -12.84 -2.01 -6.35
C PRO A 146 -12.71 -0.49 -6.14
N PRO A 147 -13.56 0.32 -6.81
CA PRO A 147 -13.67 1.74 -6.50
C PRO A 147 -14.31 1.96 -5.11
N GLY A 148 -14.20 3.18 -4.58
CA GLY A 148 -14.90 3.58 -3.35
C GLY A 148 -14.19 3.20 -2.05
N LEU A 149 -12.85 3.12 -2.07
CA LEU A 149 -12.04 2.93 -0.87
C LEU A 149 -11.91 4.24 -0.08
N ASP A 150 -12.02 4.18 1.23
CA ASP A 150 -11.84 5.32 2.15
C ASP A 150 -10.35 5.66 2.34
N ALA A 151 -9.47 4.66 2.25
CA ALA A 151 -8.02 4.84 2.29
C ALA A 151 -7.28 3.71 1.55
N VAL A 152 -6.09 4.02 1.04
CA VAL A 152 -5.15 3.05 0.49
C VAL A 152 -3.79 3.22 1.18
N LEU A 153 -3.27 2.14 1.75
CA LEU A 153 -1.95 2.09 2.35
C LEU A 153 -0.96 1.41 1.40
N ILE A 154 0.21 2.04 1.23
CA ILE A 154 1.39 1.44 0.60
C ILE A 154 2.55 1.60 1.59
N ALA A 155 2.93 0.53 2.27
CA ALA A 155 4.01 0.55 3.26
C ALA A 155 5.17 -0.33 2.78
N ASP A 156 6.35 0.27 2.58
CA ASP A 156 7.59 -0.40 2.14
C ASP A 156 7.54 -1.14 0.78
N ALA A 157 6.40 -1.09 0.07
CA ALA A 157 6.18 -1.75 -1.23
C ALA A 157 6.35 -0.81 -2.45
N TYR A 158 6.31 0.51 -2.27
CA TYR A 158 6.33 1.47 -3.39
C TYR A 158 7.55 1.33 -4.31
N ARG A 159 8.71 1.01 -3.73
CA ARG A 159 9.98 0.77 -4.47
C ARG A 159 9.94 -0.45 -5.40
N GLU A 160 8.98 -1.35 -5.18
CA GLU A 160 8.81 -2.61 -5.93
C GLU A 160 7.84 -2.43 -7.10
N MET A 161 7.13 -1.30 -7.16
CA MET A 161 6.20 -0.95 -8.24
C MET A 161 6.97 -0.53 -9.50
N ASP A 162 6.51 -1.02 -10.65
CA ASP A 162 7.05 -0.63 -11.95
C ASP A 162 6.55 0.77 -12.33
N ASP A 163 7.48 1.61 -12.80
CA ASP A 163 7.22 2.95 -13.38
C ASP A 163 6.32 3.90 -12.55
N PRO A 164 6.82 4.40 -11.41
CA PRO A 164 6.03 5.19 -10.45
C PRO A 164 5.60 6.61 -10.89
N ILE A 165 6.04 7.11 -12.07
CA ILE A 165 5.91 8.52 -12.48
C ILE A 165 5.34 8.66 -13.91
N ARG A 166 4.37 7.83 -14.30
CA ARG A 166 3.67 8.05 -15.58
C ARG A 166 2.43 8.92 -15.43
#